data_AF-A0A2N1US77-F1
#
_entry.id   AF-A0A2N1US77-F1
#
_cell.length_a   1.000
_cell.length_b   1.000
_cell.length_c   1.000
_cell.angle_alpha   90.00
_cell.angle_beta   90.00
_cell.angle_gamma   90.00
#
_symmetry.space_group_name_H-M   'P 1'
#
loop_
_entity.id
_entity.type
_entity.pdbx_description
1 polymer ?
#
loop_
_entity_poly.entity_id
_entity_poly.type
_entity_poly.pdbx_seq_one_letter_code
_entity_poly.pdbx_strand_id
1 'polypeptide(L)'
;MPIEIAEDTFWVSQRDPNSLLQTNTYLRRFRGNGKTINYLIDPGPLEFFAPISSKISNVIQDVRHIQMYSINHQDPDVGMNATFLARINPRSICLCSEDTWRLVRFYEIPSQTYKNVYSFNEKRVALATDPSHVLEFIPTPYCHFVGAFAVYDRHSGMLFTGDLFGGLNPPGDLGLFAGEQHWDGIKTFHEIYMPFNRPVRAAIDRIRRLTPYPKAIVPQHGAVLSGEIMERFLDRLYDMPMGFDLHVEDQPTEDLKAYTDVIRQLYQRFMASAGPEESELLFDFSNRNQELFQLVDMDIRGVQGVRRNPARALELLLNQVSGFYDRNLFNELRSMAIKETVLHHLPLPMDALYHRGDMSQQAEMESPLLME
;
A
#
# COMPACT_ATOMS: atom_id res chain seq x y z
N MET A 1 -5.91 -16.67 29.61
CA MET A 1 -4.50 -17.08 29.72
C MET A 1 -3.72 -16.61 28.49
N PRO A 2 -2.40 -16.37 28.60
CA PRO A 2 -1.52 -16.26 27.43
C PRO A 2 -1.52 -17.58 26.64
N ILE A 3 -1.26 -17.52 25.33
CA ILE A 3 -1.14 -18.71 24.46
C ILE A 3 0.27 -18.74 23.89
N GLU A 4 1.02 -19.80 24.13
CA GLU A 4 2.36 -19.97 23.54
C GLU A 4 2.25 -20.42 22.08
N ILE A 5 2.74 -19.59 21.15
CA ILE A 5 2.67 -19.84 19.70
C ILE A 5 3.98 -20.37 19.13
N ALA A 6 5.08 -20.16 19.84
CA ALA A 6 6.42 -20.69 19.59
C ALA A 6 7.19 -20.65 20.92
N GLU A 7 8.37 -21.27 20.97
CA GLU A 7 9.21 -21.30 22.18
C GLU A 7 9.38 -19.89 22.79
N ASP A 8 8.94 -19.73 24.03
CA ASP A 8 9.02 -18.47 24.78
C ASP A 8 8.41 -17.28 24.02
N THR A 9 7.40 -17.54 23.20
CA THR A 9 6.68 -16.55 22.38
C THR A 9 5.19 -16.71 22.60
N PHE A 10 4.57 -15.69 23.19
CA PHE A 10 3.21 -15.77 23.73
C PHE A 10 2.32 -14.73 23.08
N TRP A 11 1.16 -15.14 22.58
CA TRP A 11 0.04 -14.24 22.33
C TRP A 11 -0.58 -13.81 23.66
N VAL A 12 -0.62 -12.50 23.89
CA VAL A 12 -1.09 -11.89 25.15
C VAL A 12 -2.26 -10.92 24.95
N SER A 13 -2.84 -10.83 23.74
CA SER A 13 -3.99 -9.94 23.47
C SER A 13 -5.33 -10.48 23.98
N GLN A 14 -6.43 -9.79 23.72
CA GLN A 14 -7.80 -10.27 23.88
C GLN A 14 -8.51 -10.29 22.52
N ARG A 15 -9.47 -11.21 22.36
CA ARG A 15 -10.38 -11.21 21.23
C ARG A 15 -11.78 -10.78 21.67
N ASP A 16 -12.43 -9.98 20.85
CA ASP A 16 -13.82 -9.57 21.06
C ASP A 16 -14.72 -10.35 20.08
N PRO A 17 -15.63 -11.22 20.54
CA PRO A 17 -16.54 -11.97 19.65
C PRO A 17 -17.43 -11.08 18.77
N ASN A 18 -17.58 -9.80 19.12
CA ASN A 18 -18.39 -8.84 18.37
C ASN A 18 -17.57 -7.98 17.39
N SER A 19 -16.24 -8.07 17.42
CA SER A 19 -15.36 -7.33 16.51
C SER A 19 -15.01 -8.16 15.28
N LEU A 20 -15.01 -7.53 14.11
CA LEU A 20 -14.42 -8.09 12.89
C LEU A 20 -12.89 -7.96 12.87
N LEU A 21 -12.38 -6.89 13.50
CA LEU A 21 -10.97 -6.57 13.54
C LEU A 21 -10.39 -7.01 14.87
N GLN A 22 -9.81 -8.21 14.89
CA GLN A 22 -9.11 -8.74 16.06
C GLN A 22 -7.70 -8.17 16.11
N THR A 23 -7.23 -7.77 17.29
CA THR A 23 -5.87 -7.25 17.50
C THR A 23 -5.02 -8.27 18.25
N ASN A 24 -3.75 -8.36 17.88
CA ASN A 24 -2.78 -9.26 18.46
C ASN A 24 -1.60 -8.48 19.01
N THR A 25 -1.21 -8.85 20.23
CA THR A 25 -0.04 -8.35 20.95
C THR A 25 0.73 -9.59 21.39
N TYR A 26 2.04 -9.57 21.21
CA TYR A 26 2.89 -10.72 21.47
C TYR A 26 4.00 -10.38 22.46
N LEU A 27 4.32 -11.33 23.34
CA LEU A 27 5.42 -11.24 24.29
C LEU A 27 6.45 -12.32 23.96
N ARG A 28 7.69 -11.90 23.70
CA ARG A 28 8.83 -12.78 23.44
C ARG A 28 9.84 -12.69 24.60
N ARG A 29 10.25 -13.84 25.16
CA ARG A 29 11.27 -13.91 26.23
C ARG A 29 12.59 -14.50 25.74
N PHE A 30 13.61 -13.68 25.59
CA PHE A 30 14.95 -14.16 25.30
C PHE A 30 15.67 -14.49 26.62
N ARG A 31 16.10 -15.74 26.81
CA ARG A 31 16.78 -16.21 28.03
C ARG A 31 18.10 -16.85 27.68
N GLY A 32 19.19 -16.41 28.29
CA GLY A 32 20.52 -16.95 28.02
C GLY A 32 21.59 -16.22 28.83
N ASN A 33 22.70 -16.89 29.13
CA ASN A 33 23.82 -16.32 29.89
C ASN A 33 23.41 -15.64 31.22
N GLY A 34 22.43 -16.24 31.93
CA GLY A 34 21.89 -15.69 33.19
C GLY A 34 21.10 -14.39 33.04
N LYS A 35 20.80 -13.95 31.80
CA LYS A 35 20.03 -12.75 31.49
C LYS A 35 18.69 -13.12 30.87
N THR A 36 17.70 -12.24 31.08
CA THR A 36 16.39 -12.31 30.43
C THR A 36 16.07 -10.96 29.82
N ILE A 37 15.62 -10.95 28.56
CA ILE A 37 15.09 -9.78 27.87
C ILE A 37 13.67 -10.12 27.42
N ASN A 38 12.70 -9.40 27.96
CA ASN A 38 11.30 -9.49 27.58
C ASN A 38 10.98 -8.40 26.57
N TYR A 39 10.45 -8.82 25.43
CA TYR A 39 10.16 -7.98 24.27
C TYR A 39 8.66 -8.03 23.94
N LEU A 40 8.00 -6.87 23.94
CA LEU A 40 6.59 -6.74 23.59
C LEU A 40 6.44 -6.23 22.15
N ILE A 41 5.74 -6.97 21.31
CA ILE A 41 5.48 -6.62 19.91
C ILE A 41 4.07 -6.07 19.83
N ASP A 42 3.93 -4.84 19.33
CA ASP A 42 2.68 -4.11 19.12
C ASP A 42 1.79 -4.12 20.40
N PRO A 43 2.09 -3.22 21.37
CA PRO A 43 1.52 -3.23 22.72
C PRO A 43 -0.01 -3.25 22.82
N GLY A 44 -0.71 -2.95 21.74
CA GLY A 44 -2.14 -3.10 21.60
C GLY A 44 -2.94 -1.84 21.96
N PRO A 45 -4.29 -1.92 21.82
CA PRO A 45 -5.20 -0.82 22.09
C PRO A 45 -5.40 -0.60 23.59
N LEU A 46 -5.78 0.63 23.95
CA LEU A 46 -6.09 1.02 25.34
C LEU A 46 -7.13 0.11 26.01
N GLU A 47 -8.18 -0.27 25.27
CA GLU A 47 -9.28 -1.09 25.79
C GLU A 47 -8.83 -2.47 26.28
N PHE A 48 -7.74 -3.00 25.72
CA PHE A 48 -7.18 -4.30 26.10
C PHE A 48 -5.99 -4.19 27.07
N PHE A 49 -5.72 -3.01 27.64
CA PHE A 49 -4.60 -2.82 28.56
C PHE A 49 -4.64 -3.78 29.76
N ALA A 50 -5.77 -3.87 30.45
CA ALA A 50 -5.92 -4.73 31.63
C ALA A 50 -5.76 -6.23 31.31
N PRO A 51 -6.44 -6.82 30.31
CA PRO A 51 -6.25 -8.22 29.96
C PRO A 51 -4.86 -8.52 29.41
N ILE A 52 -4.26 -7.63 28.61
CA ILE A 52 -2.86 -7.75 28.14
C ILE A 52 -1.90 -7.77 29.32
N SER A 53 -2.02 -6.80 30.23
CA SER A 53 -1.18 -6.70 31.42
C SER A 53 -1.28 -7.94 32.30
N SER A 54 -2.50 -8.47 32.51
CA SER A 54 -2.72 -9.70 33.27
C SER A 54 -2.03 -10.90 32.61
N LYS A 55 -2.15 -11.06 31.29
CA LYS A 55 -1.49 -12.14 30.54
C LYS A 55 0.02 -12.03 30.55
N ILE A 56 0.56 -10.81 30.45
CA ILE A 56 2.00 -10.55 30.59
C ILE A 56 2.50 -10.94 31.99
N SER A 57 1.81 -10.51 33.05
CA SER A 57 2.18 -10.84 34.43
C SER A 57 2.13 -12.35 34.70
N ASN A 58 1.25 -13.10 34.04
CA ASN A 58 1.27 -14.58 34.12
C ASN A 58 2.54 -15.20 33.52
N VAL A 59 3.22 -14.53 32.58
CA VAL A 59 4.44 -15.03 31.93
C VAL A 59 5.71 -14.49 32.60
N ILE A 60 5.74 -13.20 32.97
CA ILE A 60 6.95 -12.50 33.46
C ILE A 60 6.78 -11.83 34.84
N GLN A 61 5.74 -12.22 35.59
CA GLN A 61 5.36 -11.74 36.92
C GLN A 61 4.85 -10.28 36.96
N ASP A 62 5.48 -9.38 36.20
CA ASP A 62 5.16 -7.95 36.19
C ASP A 62 5.48 -7.31 34.84
N VAL A 63 4.57 -6.47 34.34
CA VAL A 63 4.73 -5.71 33.08
C VAL A 63 5.98 -4.81 33.10
N ARG A 64 6.41 -4.33 34.28
CA ARG A 64 7.65 -3.55 34.45
C ARG A 64 8.91 -4.30 34.03
N HIS A 65 8.85 -5.62 33.91
CA HIS A 65 9.95 -6.44 33.44
C HIS A 65 10.08 -6.47 31.91
N ILE A 66 9.33 -5.67 31.14
CA ILE A 66 9.52 -5.51 29.69
C ILE A 66 10.71 -4.57 29.45
N GLN A 67 11.78 -5.06 28.81
CA GLN A 67 12.98 -4.25 28.51
C GLN A 67 12.85 -3.49 27.19
N MET A 68 12.08 -4.03 26.24
CA MET A 68 11.91 -3.42 24.92
C MET A 68 10.53 -3.71 24.36
N TYR A 69 10.08 -2.83 23.48
CA TYR A 69 8.86 -3.04 22.72
C TYR A 69 9.02 -2.43 21.33
N SER A 70 8.25 -2.93 20.37
CA SER A 70 8.17 -2.35 19.04
C SER A 70 6.78 -1.87 18.72
N ILE A 71 6.72 -0.81 17.92
CA ILE A 71 5.47 -0.32 17.36
C ILE A 71 5.66 -0.33 15.84
N ASN A 72 4.96 -1.22 15.14
CA ASN A 72 5.02 -1.36 13.69
C ASN A 72 4.67 -0.05 12.97
N HIS A 73 3.50 0.52 13.27
CA HIS A 73 3.02 1.80 12.75
C HIS A 73 2.16 2.54 13.79
N GLN A 74 1.75 3.77 13.49
CA GLN A 74 1.20 4.71 14.46
C GLN A 74 -0.23 4.47 14.91
N ASP A 75 -0.92 3.45 14.40
CA ASP A 75 -2.36 3.39 14.62
C ASP A 75 -2.67 3.08 16.10
N PRO A 76 -3.76 3.65 16.66
CA PRO A 76 -4.04 3.56 18.10
C PRO A 76 -4.18 2.13 18.63
N ASP A 77 -4.61 1.20 17.78
CA ASP A 77 -4.78 -0.19 18.14
C ASP A 77 -3.46 -0.98 18.19
N VAL A 78 -2.39 -0.45 17.58
CA VAL A 78 -1.04 -1.06 17.61
C VAL A 78 -0.28 -0.63 18.85
N GLY A 79 -0.23 0.68 19.11
CA GLY A 79 0.80 1.28 19.95
C GLY A 79 0.31 1.99 21.20
N MET A 80 -0.99 2.23 21.39
CA MET A 80 -1.48 3.13 22.46
C MET A 80 -1.06 2.66 23.86
N ASN A 81 -1.03 1.36 24.12
CA ASN A 81 -0.57 0.83 25.41
C ASN A 81 0.90 1.13 25.75
N ALA A 82 1.71 1.54 24.76
CA ALA A 82 3.07 1.99 24.99
C ALA A 82 3.15 3.18 25.97
N THR A 83 2.11 4.04 26.03
CA THR A 83 2.07 5.16 26.98
C THR A 83 2.14 4.68 28.43
N PHE A 84 1.40 3.62 28.79
CA PHE A 84 1.42 3.05 30.13
C PHE A 84 2.74 2.35 30.39
N LEU A 85 3.24 1.59 29.41
CA LEU A 85 4.52 0.90 29.52
C LEU A 85 5.67 1.90 29.77
N ALA A 86 5.68 3.02 29.04
CA ALA A 86 6.66 4.07 29.20
C ALA A 86 6.56 4.75 30.59
N ARG A 87 5.36 4.90 31.15
CA ARG A 87 5.16 5.45 32.50
C ARG A 87 5.61 4.49 33.61
N ILE A 88 5.30 3.19 33.50
CA ILE A 88 5.66 2.19 34.54
C ILE A 88 7.12 1.72 34.44
N ASN A 89 7.69 1.71 33.23
CA ASN A 89 9.09 1.42 32.97
C ASN A 89 9.68 2.43 31.96
N PRO A 90 10.11 3.61 32.43
CA PRO A 90 10.66 4.67 31.57
C PRO A 90 12.05 4.35 30.99
N ARG A 91 12.59 3.17 31.27
CA ARG A 91 13.84 2.66 30.69
C ARG A 91 13.60 1.64 29.57
N SER A 92 12.35 1.25 29.32
CA SER A 92 12.01 0.33 28.24
C SER A 92 12.31 0.96 26.88
N ILE A 93 12.98 0.22 26.00
CA ILE A 93 13.41 0.71 24.68
C ILE A 93 12.25 0.62 23.69
N CYS A 94 11.92 1.73 23.04
CA CYS A 94 10.95 1.78 21.95
C CYS A 94 11.65 1.58 20.61
N LEU A 95 11.31 0.51 19.90
CA LEU A 95 11.82 0.17 18.57
C LEU A 95 10.75 0.51 17.51
N CYS A 96 11.00 1.51 16.68
CA CYS A 96 10.17 1.77 15.51
C CYS A 96 10.98 2.46 14.40
N SER A 97 10.38 2.63 13.22
CA SER A 97 10.99 3.45 12.17
C SER A 97 10.89 4.94 12.52
N GLU A 98 11.68 5.77 11.85
CA GLU A 98 11.59 7.23 12.03
C GLU A 98 10.23 7.80 11.63
N ASP A 99 9.62 7.27 10.56
CA ASP A 99 8.31 7.71 10.10
C ASP A 99 7.23 7.39 11.14
N THR A 100 7.27 6.19 11.75
CA THR A 100 6.38 5.83 12.86
C THR A 100 6.64 6.72 14.08
N TRP A 101 7.91 6.95 14.43
CA TRP A 101 8.31 7.77 15.59
C TRP A 101 7.75 9.19 15.56
N ARG A 102 7.69 9.83 14.37
CA ARG A 102 7.14 11.19 14.22
C ARG A 102 5.72 11.34 14.77
N LEU A 103 4.95 10.24 14.78
CA LEU A 103 3.58 10.20 15.28
C LEU A 103 3.51 9.60 16.69
N VAL A 104 4.17 8.46 16.95
CA VAL A 104 4.05 7.80 18.27
C VAL A 104 4.82 8.51 19.38
N ARG A 105 5.69 9.49 19.08
CA ARG A 105 6.27 10.38 20.10
C ARG A 105 5.22 11.14 20.93
N PHE A 106 4.00 11.30 20.41
CA PHE A 106 2.88 11.90 21.12
C PHE A 106 2.24 10.96 22.15
N TYR A 107 2.66 9.70 22.24
CA TYR A 107 2.22 8.74 23.27
C TYR A 107 2.98 8.90 24.60
N GLU A 108 3.65 10.04 24.80
CA GLU A 108 4.50 10.32 25.98
C GLU A 108 5.67 9.33 26.14
N ILE A 109 6.12 8.71 25.05
CA ILE A 109 7.29 7.84 25.06
C ILE A 109 8.55 8.73 25.22
N PRO A 110 9.42 8.48 26.22
CA PRO A 110 10.62 9.29 26.40
C PRO A 110 11.57 9.18 25.20
N SER A 111 11.90 10.30 24.57
CA SER A 111 12.65 10.33 23.30
C SER A 111 14.03 9.67 23.37
N GLN A 112 14.66 9.64 24.53
CA GLN A 112 15.93 8.97 24.77
C GLN A 112 15.85 7.43 24.69
N THR A 113 14.64 6.86 24.83
CA THR A 113 14.41 5.41 24.75
C THR A 113 14.11 4.93 23.33
N TYR A 114 13.80 5.85 22.42
CA TYR A 114 13.57 5.54 21.01
C TYR A 114 14.86 5.08 20.34
N LYS A 115 14.74 4.02 19.54
CA LYS A 115 15.76 3.57 18.59
C LYS A 115 15.12 3.35 17.24
N ASN A 116 15.68 4.01 16.23
CA ASN A 116 15.32 3.77 14.83
C ASN A 116 15.77 2.36 14.44
N VAL A 117 14.83 1.48 14.08
CA VAL A 117 15.14 0.10 13.66
C VAL A 117 16.06 0.02 12.45
N TYR A 118 16.11 1.05 11.61
CA TYR A 118 16.99 1.09 10.44
C TYR A 118 18.39 1.64 10.71
N SER A 119 18.67 2.11 11.93
CA SER A 119 20.00 2.56 12.33
C SER A 119 20.95 1.42 12.70
N PHE A 120 20.40 0.22 12.93
CA PHE A 120 21.21 -0.95 13.25
C PHE A 120 21.96 -1.45 12.01
N ASN A 121 23.19 -1.97 12.21
CA ASN A 121 23.95 -2.57 11.13
C ASN A 121 23.16 -3.73 10.51
N GLU A 122 23.06 -3.77 9.18
CA GLU A 122 22.21 -4.73 8.45
C GLU A 122 20.75 -4.77 8.89
N LYS A 123 20.26 -3.77 9.64
CA LYS A 123 18.95 -3.78 10.30
C LYS A 123 18.78 -4.96 11.28
N ARG A 124 19.86 -5.36 11.95
CA ARG A 124 19.88 -6.50 12.88
C ARG A 124 20.36 -6.10 14.26
N VAL A 125 19.77 -6.73 15.28
CA VAL A 125 20.15 -6.57 16.69
C VAL A 125 20.39 -7.95 17.29
N ALA A 126 21.65 -8.21 17.64
CA ALA A 126 22.00 -9.34 18.49
C ALA A 126 21.75 -8.97 19.97
N LEU A 127 21.01 -9.82 20.68
CA LEU A 127 20.66 -9.60 22.07
C LEU A 127 21.74 -10.16 23.00
N ALA A 128 21.94 -9.51 24.14
CA ALA A 128 23.00 -9.85 25.10
C ALA A 128 22.74 -11.16 25.90
N THR A 129 21.71 -11.92 25.53
CA THR A 129 21.28 -13.17 26.18
C THR A 129 21.96 -14.39 25.55
N ASP A 130 21.88 -14.56 24.22
CA ASP A 130 22.52 -15.66 23.48
C ASP A 130 22.90 -15.18 22.07
N PRO A 131 24.04 -15.61 21.47
CA PRO A 131 24.42 -15.23 20.11
C PRO A 131 23.39 -15.57 19.03
N SER A 132 22.54 -16.58 19.24
CA SER A 132 21.46 -16.95 18.32
C SER A 132 20.24 -16.03 18.40
N HIS A 133 20.09 -15.27 19.49
CA HIS A 133 18.99 -14.33 19.68
C HIS A 133 19.24 -13.05 18.87
N VAL A 134 18.87 -13.10 17.60
CA VAL A 134 19.00 -12.01 16.65
C VAL A 134 17.63 -11.59 16.12
N LEU A 135 17.29 -10.32 16.33
CA LEU A 135 16.17 -9.67 15.68
C LEU A 135 16.63 -9.02 14.37
N GLU A 136 15.88 -9.21 13.30
CA GLU A 136 16.08 -8.57 11.99
C GLU A 136 14.84 -7.75 11.64
N PHE A 137 15.02 -6.50 11.22
CA PHE A 137 13.93 -5.59 10.88
C PHE A 137 13.81 -5.46 9.36
N ILE A 138 12.66 -5.88 8.81
CA ILE A 138 12.39 -5.89 7.38
C ILE A 138 11.50 -4.69 7.04
N PRO A 139 11.97 -3.73 6.24
CA PRO A 139 11.10 -2.64 5.76
C PRO A 139 9.95 -3.17 4.92
N THR A 140 8.73 -2.78 5.27
CA THR A 140 7.49 -3.05 4.53
C THR A 140 6.74 -1.72 4.31
N PRO A 141 7.39 -0.71 3.70
CA PRO A 141 6.78 0.60 3.51
C PRO A 141 5.50 0.48 2.68
N TYR A 142 4.50 1.27 3.02
CA TYR A 142 3.16 1.26 2.41
C TYR A 142 2.39 -0.05 2.61
N CYS A 143 2.71 -0.81 3.67
CA CYS A 143 1.95 -1.99 4.08
C CYS A 143 1.36 -1.83 5.51
N HIS A 144 0.41 -0.93 5.76
CA HIS A 144 -0.14 0.12 4.86
C HIS A 144 0.55 1.47 5.03
N PHE A 145 1.25 1.70 6.13
CA PHE A 145 1.92 2.96 6.42
C PHE A 145 3.35 3.01 5.85
N VAL A 146 3.82 4.21 5.48
CA VAL A 146 5.19 4.40 4.93
C VAL A 146 6.29 3.90 5.88
N GLY A 147 6.07 4.03 7.19
CA GLY A 147 6.98 3.59 8.24
C GLY A 147 6.88 2.13 8.66
N ALA A 148 5.97 1.34 8.08
CA ALA A 148 5.72 -0.03 8.51
C ALA A 148 6.93 -0.95 8.28
N PHE A 149 7.12 -1.92 9.18
CA PHE A 149 8.21 -2.89 9.15
C PHE A 149 7.85 -4.20 9.83
N ALA A 150 8.34 -5.32 9.31
CA ALA A 150 8.25 -6.60 10.01
C ALA A 150 9.45 -6.81 10.95
N VAL A 151 9.23 -7.53 12.05
CA VAL A 151 10.26 -7.99 12.97
C VAL A 151 10.44 -9.49 12.80
N TYR A 152 11.63 -9.93 12.41
CA TYR A 152 11.97 -11.33 12.30
C TYR A 152 12.83 -11.78 13.46
N ASP A 153 12.28 -12.65 14.30
CA ASP A 153 13.07 -13.38 15.30
C ASP A 153 13.72 -14.59 14.63
N ARG A 154 15.01 -14.46 14.30
CA ARG A 154 15.76 -15.50 13.58
C ARG A 154 15.92 -16.79 14.38
N HIS A 155 15.77 -16.74 15.70
CA HIS A 155 15.84 -17.92 16.57
C HIS A 155 14.55 -18.74 16.49
N SER A 156 13.40 -18.11 16.79
CA SER A 156 12.11 -18.81 16.76
C SER A 156 11.63 -19.10 15.33
N GLY A 157 12.03 -18.27 14.36
CA GLY A 157 11.53 -18.29 12.99
C GLY A 157 10.19 -17.57 12.83
N MET A 158 9.73 -16.82 13.84
CA MET A 158 8.50 -16.03 13.78
C MET A 158 8.77 -14.69 13.11
N LEU A 159 7.97 -14.37 12.09
CA LEU A 159 7.99 -13.08 11.41
C LEU A 159 6.75 -12.27 11.80
N PHE A 160 6.93 -11.27 12.66
CA PHE A 160 5.86 -10.37 13.10
C PHE A 160 5.68 -9.26 12.06
N THR A 161 4.55 -9.21 11.37
CA THR A 161 4.39 -8.41 10.14
C THR A 161 3.57 -7.13 10.30
N GLY A 162 3.07 -6.83 11.50
CA GLY A 162 2.09 -5.76 11.68
C GLY A 162 0.83 -6.08 10.89
N ASP A 163 0.32 -5.11 10.14
CA ASP A 163 -0.90 -5.27 9.34
C ASP A 163 -0.71 -6.07 8.06
N LEU A 164 0.53 -6.21 7.59
CA LEU A 164 0.79 -7.04 6.43
C LEU A 164 0.45 -8.50 6.76
N PHE A 165 -0.34 -9.16 5.89
CA PHE A 165 -0.98 -10.47 6.12
C PHE A 165 -2.05 -10.47 7.22
N GLY A 166 -2.47 -9.30 7.70
CA GLY A 166 -3.64 -9.14 8.54
C GLY A 166 -4.93 -9.54 7.84
N GLY A 167 -5.97 -9.81 8.63
CA GLY A 167 -7.26 -10.23 8.12
C GLY A 167 -8.40 -9.90 9.05
N LEU A 168 -9.59 -9.79 8.47
CA LEU A 168 -10.85 -9.71 9.21
C LEU A 168 -11.30 -11.11 9.64
N ASN A 169 -11.85 -11.22 10.84
CA ASN A 169 -12.48 -12.44 11.33
C ASN A 169 -14.00 -12.31 11.23
N PRO A 170 -14.73 -13.29 10.67
CA PRO A 170 -16.17 -13.33 10.79
C PRO A 170 -16.62 -13.28 12.25
N PRO A 171 -17.77 -12.68 12.58
CA PRO A 171 -18.26 -12.62 13.96
C PRO A 171 -18.34 -14.03 14.57
N GLY A 172 -17.75 -14.19 15.76
CA GLY A 172 -17.65 -15.49 16.44
C GLY A 172 -16.42 -16.34 16.07
N ASP A 173 -15.68 -16.03 15.01
CA ASP A 173 -14.41 -16.72 14.72
C ASP A 173 -13.25 -16.10 15.53
N LEU A 174 -12.90 -16.77 16.62
CA LEU A 174 -11.82 -16.37 17.52
C LEU A 174 -10.52 -17.17 17.29
N GLY A 175 -10.38 -17.84 16.15
CA GLY A 175 -9.23 -18.69 15.82
C GLY A 175 -7.92 -17.92 15.69
N LEU A 176 -6.90 -18.32 16.48
CA LEU A 176 -5.56 -17.72 16.44
C LEU A 176 -4.71 -18.22 15.27
N PHE A 177 -5.02 -19.38 14.71
CA PHE A 177 -4.22 -20.01 13.64
C PHE A 177 -5.04 -20.11 12.36
N ALA A 178 -4.44 -19.70 11.25
CA ALA A 178 -5.10 -19.60 9.97
C ALA A 178 -5.33 -20.99 9.36
N GLY A 179 -6.57 -21.24 8.96
CA GLY A 179 -6.94 -22.23 7.95
C GLY A 179 -7.44 -21.54 6.68
N GLU A 180 -7.77 -22.33 5.66
CA GLU A 180 -8.24 -21.86 4.35
C GLU A 180 -9.40 -20.86 4.45
N GLN A 181 -10.30 -21.04 5.43
CA GLN A 181 -11.46 -20.16 5.67
C GLN A 181 -11.11 -18.70 6.00
N HIS A 182 -9.85 -18.41 6.36
CA HIS A 182 -9.41 -17.05 6.68
C HIS A 182 -9.04 -16.24 5.44
N TRP A 183 -9.00 -16.87 4.26
CA TRP A 183 -8.59 -16.21 3.02
C TRP A 183 -9.45 -14.97 2.70
N ASP A 184 -10.78 -15.09 2.77
CA ASP A 184 -11.67 -13.99 2.40
C ASP A 184 -11.48 -12.77 3.31
N GLY A 185 -11.23 -13.02 4.61
CA GLY A 185 -10.92 -11.97 5.58
C GLY A 185 -9.58 -11.28 5.31
N ILE A 186 -8.55 -12.03 4.94
CA ILE A 186 -7.23 -11.49 4.55
C ILE A 186 -7.34 -10.71 3.25
N LYS A 187 -7.99 -11.27 2.23
CA LYS A 187 -8.26 -10.62 0.94
C LYS A 187 -8.95 -9.27 1.15
N THR A 188 -10.08 -9.28 1.86
CA THR A 188 -10.87 -8.07 2.13
C THR A 188 -10.06 -7.02 2.90
N PHE A 189 -9.29 -7.45 3.90
CA PHE A 189 -8.43 -6.55 4.66
C PHE A 189 -7.38 -5.88 3.75
N HIS A 190 -6.73 -6.64 2.87
CA HIS A 190 -5.73 -6.06 1.97
C HIS A 190 -6.37 -5.15 0.91
N GLU A 191 -7.54 -5.52 0.37
CA GLU A 191 -8.30 -4.67 -0.57
C GLU A 191 -8.66 -3.30 0.03
N ILE A 192 -8.95 -3.23 1.33
CA ILE A 192 -9.35 -2.00 2.04
C ILE A 192 -8.14 -1.18 2.50
N TYR A 193 -7.17 -1.83 3.16
CA TYR A 193 -6.12 -1.13 3.90
C TYR A 193 -4.84 -0.94 3.09
N MET A 194 -4.48 -1.87 2.20
CA MET A 194 -3.24 -1.75 1.44
C MET A 194 -3.47 -0.79 0.26
N PRO A 195 -2.63 0.24 0.09
CA PRO A 195 -2.88 1.29 -0.89
C PRO A 195 -2.79 0.81 -2.33
N PHE A 196 -1.95 -0.17 -2.65
CA PHE A 196 -1.82 -0.84 -3.96
C PHE A 196 -0.95 -2.11 -3.83
N ASN A 197 -0.92 -2.99 -4.83
CA ASN A 197 -0.27 -4.32 -4.76
C ASN A 197 1.26 -4.26 -4.69
N ARG A 198 1.89 -3.31 -5.41
CA ARG A 198 3.35 -3.30 -5.62
C ARG A 198 4.19 -3.35 -4.32
N PRO A 199 3.86 -2.60 -3.24
CA PRO A 199 4.55 -2.69 -1.96
C PRO A 199 4.38 -4.06 -1.29
N VAL A 200 3.19 -4.66 -1.34
CA VAL A 200 2.90 -6.00 -0.81
C VAL A 200 3.73 -7.04 -1.55
N ARG A 201 3.77 -7.00 -2.89
CA ARG A 201 4.63 -7.86 -3.71
C ARG A 201 6.10 -7.74 -3.32
N ALA A 202 6.61 -6.51 -3.19
CA ALA A 202 7.99 -6.27 -2.79
C ALA A 202 8.30 -6.78 -1.37
N ALA A 203 7.33 -6.72 -0.45
CA ALA A 203 7.45 -7.29 0.88
C ALA A 203 7.51 -8.82 0.84
N ILE A 204 6.62 -9.47 0.08
CA ILE A 204 6.63 -10.93 -0.14
C ILE A 204 7.98 -11.39 -0.70
N ASP A 205 8.50 -10.69 -1.71
CA ASP A 205 9.82 -10.99 -2.29
C ASP A 205 10.96 -10.91 -1.26
N ARG A 206 10.90 -9.94 -0.34
CA ARG A 206 11.87 -9.84 0.75
C ARG A 206 11.74 -11.00 1.73
N ILE A 207 10.52 -11.37 2.09
CA ILE A 207 10.22 -12.49 2.99
C ILE A 207 10.75 -13.81 2.41
N ARG A 208 10.51 -14.06 1.11
CA ARG A 208 11.02 -15.23 0.37
C ARG A 208 12.54 -15.33 0.34
N ARG A 209 13.26 -14.22 0.48
CA ARG A 209 14.72 -14.18 0.52
C ARG A 209 15.32 -14.28 1.92
N LEU A 210 14.50 -14.27 2.98
CA LEU A 210 15.00 -14.40 4.34
C LEU A 210 15.67 -15.76 4.53
N THR A 211 16.85 -15.74 5.15
CA THR A 211 17.62 -16.93 5.50
C THR A 211 18.02 -16.84 6.97
N PRO A 212 17.55 -17.74 7.85
CA PRO A 212 16.64 -18.85 7.56
C PRO A 212 15.26 -18.36 7.10
N TYR A 213 14.52 -19.21 6.39
CA TYR A 213 13.15 -18.91 5.96
C TYR A 213 12.19 -18.90 7.17
N PRO A 214 11.22 -17.97 7.25
CA PRO A 214 10.28 -17.93 8.37
C PRO A 214 9.47 -19.22 8.50
N LYS A 215 9.20 -19.63 9.75
CA LYS A 215 8.33 -20.77 10.05
C LYS A 215 6.85 -20.37 10.11
N ALA A 216 6.59 -19.11 10.47
CA ALA A 216 5.26 -18.55 10.50
C ALA A 216 5.29 -17.03 10.28
N ILE A 217 4.21 -16.53 9.70
CA ILE A 217 3.86 -15.10 9.63
C ILE A 217 2.86 -14.81 10.75
N VAL A 218 3.16 -13.80 11.54
CA VAL A 218 2.50 -13.47 12.80
C VAL A 218 1.96 -12.03 12.70
N PRO A 219 0.75 -11.83 12.15
CA PRO A 219 0.21 -10.49 11.94
C PRO A 219 -0.32 -9.87 13.24
N GLN A 220 -0.42 -8.54 13.25
CA GLN A 220 -1.10 -7.75 14.28
C GLN A 220 -2.60 -8.05 14.22
N HIS A 221 -3.19 -8.16 13.04
CA HIS A 221 -4.61 -8.52 12.90
C HIS A 221 -4.83 -9.96 12.44
N GLY A 222 -5.94 -10.56 12.87
CA GLY A 222 -6.38 -11.87 12.37
C GLY A 222 -5.57 -13.04 12.92
N ALA A 223 -5.22 -14.00 12.07
CA ALA A 223 -4.68 -15.30 12.47
C ALA A 223 -3.24 -15.54 11.99
N VAL A 224 -2.48 -16.32 12.76
CA VAL A 224 -1.10 -16.73 12.46
C VAL A 224 -1.07 -17.71 11.29
N LEU A 225 -0.23 -17.45 10.29
CA LEU A 225 -0.07 -18.28 9.10
C LEU A 225 1.19 -19.14 9.23
N SER A 226 1.09 -20.44 8.99
CA SER A 226 2.23 -21.36 8.98
C SER A 226 2.03 -22.49 7.98
N GLY A 227 3.12 -23.21 7.66
CA GLY A 227 3.09 -24.35 6.76
C GLY A 227 2.52 -24.03 5.37
N GLU A 228 1.72 -24.94 4.82
CA GLU A 228 1.16 -24.80 3.47
C GLU A 228 0.20 -23.62 3.31
N ILE A 229 -0.51 -23.23 4.38
CA ILE A 229 -1.43 -22.08 4.35
C ILE A 229 -0.65 -20.78 4.17
N MET A 230 0.50 -20.65 4.83
CA MET A 230 1.39 -19.49 4.68
C MET A 230 1.84 -19.32 3.22
N GLU A 231 2.38 -20.38 2.61
CA GLU A 231 2.84 -20.34 1.21
C GLU A 231 1.71 -19.99 0.25
N ARG A 232 0.55 -20.64 0.41
CA ARG A 232 -0.61 -20.42 -0.44
C ARG A 232 -1.14 -18.99 -0.36
N PHE A 233 -1.17 -18.41 0.84
CA PHE A 233 -1.68 -17.04 1.01
C PHE A 233 -0.64 -16.01 0.56
N LEU A 234 0.66 -16.28 0.70
CA LEU A 234 1.71 -15.49 0.05
C LEU A 234 1.54 -15.48 -1.47
N ASP A 235 1.30 -16.64 -2.10
CA ASP A 235 1.08 -16.75 -3.54
C ASP A 235 -0.17 -15.97 -3.99
N ARG A 236 -1.29 -16.14 -3.30
CA ARG A 236 -2.53 -15.45 -3.66
C ARG A 236 -2.43 -13.93 -3.52
N LEU A 237 -1.76 -13.42 -2.49
CA LEU A 237 -1.57 -11.98 -2.29
C LEU A 237 -0.59 -11.36 -3.29
N TYR A 238 0.33 -12.15 -3.84
CA TYR A 238 1.43 -11.66 -4.69
C TYR A 238 0.95 -10.86 -5.91
N ASP A 239 -0.12 -11.33 -6.57
CA ASP A 239 -0.70 -10.71 -7.78
C ASP A 239 -2.11 -10.15 -7.58
N MET A 240 -2.59 -10.09 -6.33
CA MET A 240 -3.94 -9.60 -6.04
C MET A 240 -4.03 -8.08 -6.17
N PRO A 241 -4.94 -7.53 -7.01
CA PRO A 241 -5.27 -6.11 -7.00
C PRO A 241 -5.83 -5.70 -5.63
N MET A 242 -5.47 -4.50 -5.15
CA MET A 242 -5.90 -3.99 -3.84
C MET A 242 -5.85 -2.46 -3.79
N GLY A 243 -6.61 -1.85 -2.89
CA GLY A 243 -6.66 -0.40 -2.71
C GLY A 243 -6.91 0.33 -4.02
N PHE A 244 -5.98 1.21 -4.39
CA PHE A 244 -6.06 2.02 -5.60
C PHE A 244 -6.10 1.18 -6.88
N ASP A 245 -5.50 -0.01 -6.93
CA ASP A 245 -5.55 -0.88 -8.12
C ASP A 245 -6.99 -1.29 -8.45
N LEU A 246 -7.89 -1.33 -7.46
CA LEU A 246 -9.32 -1.62 -7.66
C LEU A 246 -10.10 -0.47 -8.29
N HIS A 247 -9.53 0.75 -8.25
CA HIS A 247 -10.10 1.97 -8.82
C HIS A 247 -9.45 2.37 -10.14
N VAL A 248 -8.32 1.74 -10.49
CA VAL A 248 -7.80 1.79 -11.84
C VAL A 248 -8.75 0.92 -12.66
N GLU A 249 -9.58 1.56 -13.50
CA GLU A 249 -10.17 0.87 -14.64
C GLU A 249 -8.99 0.32 -15.45
N ASP A 250 -8.69 -0.97 -15.27
CA ASP A 250 -7.81 -1.71 -16.16
C ASP A 250 -8.41 -1.58 -17.56
N GLN A 251 -7.95 -0.59 -18.33
CA GLN A 251 -8.16 -0.63 -19.78
C GLN A 251 -7.15 -1.66 -20.30
N PRO A 252 -7.61 -2.79 -20.86
CA PRO A 252 -6.74 -3.89 -21.28
C PRO A 252 -5.55 -3.38 -22.09
N THR A 253 -4.37 -3.99 -21.93
CA THR A 253 -3.18 -3.62 -22.72
C THR A 253 -3.42 -3.76 -24.23
N GLU A 254 -4.40 -4.57 -24.63
CA GLU A 254 -4.90 -4.69 -26.00
C GLU A 254 -5.64 -3.43 -26.48
N ASP A 255 -6.46 -2.82 -25.63
CA ASP A 255 -7.16 -1.56 -25.92
C ASP A 255 -6.13 -0.43 -26.08
N LEU A 256 -5.13 -0.33 -25.21
CA LEU A 256 -4.06 0.66 -25.35
C LEU A 256 -3.36 0.59 -26.71
N LYS A 257 -3.08 -0.63 -27.20
CA LYS A 257 -2.47 -0.83 -28.52
C LYS A 257 -3.45 -0.47 -29.64
N ALA A 258 -4.69 -0.94 -29.57
CA ALA A 258 -5.69 -0.69 -30.58
C ALA A 258 -6.00 0.82 -30.69
N TYR A 259 -6.21 1.52 -29.57
CA TYR A 259 -6.37 2.98 -29.57
C TYR A 259 -5.11 3.71 -30.01
N THR A 260 -3.92 3.21 -29.68
CA THR A 260 -2.67 3.78 -30.23
C THR A 260 -2.68 3.73 -31.75
N ASP A 261 -3.09 2.62 -32.35
CA ASP A 261 -3.17 2.47 -33.79
C ASP A 261 -4.23 3.39 -34.41
N VAL A 262 -5.40 3.52 -33.77
CA VAL A 262 -6.45 4.48 -34.20
C VAL A 262 -5.93 5.92 -34.15
N ILE A 263 -5.38 6.36 -33.02
CA ILE A 263 -4.87 7.73 -32.83
C ILE A 263 -3.73 8.01 -33.83
N ARG A 264 -2.85 7.04 -34.07
CA ARG A 264 -1.76 7.16 -35.05
C ARG A 264 -2.31 7.36 -36.47
N GLN A 265 -3.30 6.58 -36.88
CA GLN A 265 -3.92 6.71 -38.21
C GLN A 265 -4.59 8.07 -38.40
N LEU A 266 -5.33 8.54 -37.39
CA LEU A 266 -5.99 9.85 -37.41
C LEU A 266 -4.97 10.99 -37.53
N TYR A 267 -3.92 10.95 -36.71
CA TYR A 267 -2.86 11.96 -36.75
C TYR A 267 -2.11 11.96 -38.09
N GLN A 268 -1.78 10.79 -38.65
CA GLN A 268 -1.15 10.68 -39.97
C GLN A 268 -2.03 11.25 -41.07
N ARG A 269 -3.34 10.96 -41.04
CA ARG A 269 -4.30 11.50 -42.00
C ARG A 269 -4.43 13.01 -41.89
N PHE A 270 -4.44 13.55 -40.67
CA PHE A 270 -4.44 15.00 -40.41
C PHE A 270 -3.16 15.64 -40.95
N MET A 271 -1.98 15.12 -40.56
CA MET A 271 -0.67 15.59 -41.02
C MET A 271 -0.54 15.63 -42.55
N ALA A 272 -1.07 14.61 -43.24
CA ALA A 272 -1.04 14.54 -44.70
C ALA A 272 -1.90 15.62 -45.39
N SER A 273 -2.92 16.14 -44.70
CA SER A 273 -3.81 17.18 -45.24
C SER A 273 -3.42 18.59 -44.78
N ALA A 274 -3.13 18.79 -43.50
CA ALA A 274 -2.82 20.09 -42.92
C ALA A 274 -1.35 20.49 -43.15
N GLY A 275 -0.46 19.51 -43.23
CA GLY A 275 0.98 19.73 -43.34
C GLY A 275 1.66 19.98 -41.99
N PRO A 276 3.01 20.03 -41.96
CA PRO A 276 3.78 20.06 -40.72
C PRO A 276 3.64 21.38 -39.95
N GLU A 277 3.63 22.51 -40.64
CA GLU A 277 3.57 23.84 -40.01
C GLU A 277 2.24 24.05 -39.26
N GLU A 278 1.12 23.72 -39.91
CA GLU A 278 -0.21 23.79 -39.29
C GLU A 278 -0.37 22.80 -38.13
N SER A 279 0.29 21.65 -38.22
CA SER A 279 0.24 20.65 -37.16
C SER A 279 1.07 21.06 -35.95
N GLU A 280 2.22 21.69 -36.14
CA GLU A 280 2.99 22.28 -35.05
C GLU A 280 2.20 23.42 -34.37
N LEU A 281 1.53 24.27 -35.17
CA LEU A 281 0.72 25.37 -34.66
C LEU A 281 -0.49 24.87 -33.86
N LEU A 282 -1.19 23.85 -34.37
CA LEU A 282 -2.41 23.34 -33.75
C LEU A 282 -2.12 22.55 -32.48
N PHE A 283 -1.09 21.68 -32.49
CA PHE A 283 -0.79 20.83 -31.36
C PHE A 283 0.17 21.47 -30.34
N ASP A 284 0.92 22.50 -30.74
CA ASP A 284 1.93 23.18 -29.92
C ASP A 284 2.78 22.16 -29.11
N PHE A 285 3.59 21.38 -29.83
CA PHE A 285 4.39 20.31 -29.22
C PHE A 285 5.44 20.82 -28.22
N SER A 286 5.67 22.14 -28.19
CA SER A 286 6.51 22.81 -27.21
C SER A 286 5.85 22.86 -25.82
N ASN A 287 4.53 22.93 -25.76
CA ASN A 287 3.76 22.97 -24.52
C ASN A 287 3.36 21.57 -24.05
N ARG A 288 4.29 20.89 -23.37
CA ARG A 288 4.08 19.54 -22.81
C ARG A 288 3.09 19.46 -21.64
N ASN A 289 2.58 20.59 -21.15
CA ASN A 289 1.62 20.61 -20.04
C ASN A 289 0.18 20.29 -20.48
N GLN A 290 -0.10 20.23 -21.78
CA GLN A 290 -1.42 19.87 -22.31
C GLN A 290 -1.83 18.45 -21.87
N GLU A 291 -3.10 18.29 -21.48
CA GLU A 291 -3.68 17.02 -21.02
C GLU A 291 -3.44 15.89 -22.03
N LEU A 292 -3.56 16.18 -23.33
CA LEU A 292 -3.30 15.22 -24.42
C LEU A 292 -1.91 14.60 -24.32
N PHE A 293 -0.86 15.39 -24.08
CA PHE A 293 0.53 14.90 -24.00
C PHE A 293 0.86 14.17 -22.69
N GLN A 294 -0.01 14.28 -21.68
CA GLN A 294 0.09 13.43 -20.49
C GLN A 294 -0.47 12.02 -20.74
N LEU A 295 -1.35 11.88 -21.74
CA LEU A 295 -1.99 10.61 -22.10
C LEU A 295 -1.36 9.96 -23.33
N VAL A 296 -0.83 10.75 -24.28
CA VAL A 296 -0.28 10.29 -25.55
C VAL A 296 1.16 10.74 -25.70
N ASP A 297 2.05 9.79 -26.00
CA ASP A 297 3.40 10.08 -26.48
C ASP A 297 3.32 10.40 -27.98
N MET A 298 3.41 11.69 -28.31
CA MET A 298 3.41 12.18 -29.69
C MET A 298 4.28 13.43 -29.86
N ASP A 299 4.78 13.61 -31.07
CA ASP A 299 5.51 14.78 -31.56
C ASP A 299 5.23 14.99 -33.06
N ILE A 300 5.90 15.97 -33.68
CA ILE A 300 5.78 16.26 -35.12
C ILE A 300 6.11 15.05 -36.02
N ARG A 301 6.82 14.03 -35.51
CA ARG A 301 7.18 12.82 -36.27
C ARG A 301 6.11 11.74 -36.19
N GLY A 302 5.12 11.87 -35.29
CA GLY A 302 4.04 10.90 -35.14
C GLY A 302 3.67 10.58 -33.70
N VAL A 303 2.87 9.53 -33.56
CA VAL A 303 2.39 8.99 -32.29
C VAL A 303 3.14 7.71 -31.95
N GLN A 304 3.90 7.74 -30.86
CA GLN A 304 4.72 6.64 -30.37
C GLN A 304 3.90 5.66 -29.51
N GLY A 305 2.95 6.16 -28.71
CA GLY A 305 2.07 5.29 -27.93
C GLY A 305 1.11 6.03 -27.00
N VAL A 306 0.00 5.38 -26.65
CA VAL A 306 -0.89 5.85 -25.59
C VAL A 306 -0.43 5.28 -24.24
N ARG A 307 -0.29 6.16 -23.24
CA ARG A 307 0.26 5.83 -21.92
C ARG A 307 -0.81 5.35 -20.94
N ARG A 308 -2.00 5.97 -20.97
CA ARG A 308 -3.15 5.66 -20.08
C ARG A 308 -4.43 6.33 -20.59
N ASN A 309 -5.58 5.82 -20.16
CA ASN A 309 -6.92 6.32 -20.51
C ASN A 309 -7.11 6.58 -22.04
N PRO A 310 -6.97 5.54 -22.89
CA PRO A 310 -6.95 5.71 -24.33
C PRO A 310 -8.26 6.24 -24.95
N ALA A 311 -9.42 5.98 -24.35
CA ALA A 311 -10.67 6.60 -24.79
C ALA A 311 -10.63 8.14 -24.65
N ARG A 312 -10.16 8.63 -23.50
CA ARG A 312 -9.95 10.07 -23.25
C ARG A 312 -8.87 10.67 -24.14
N ALA A 313 -7.81 9.92 -24.40
CA ALA A 313 -6.76 10.34 -25.34
C ALA A 313 -7.31 10.59 -26.76
N LEU A 314 -8.16 9.69 -27.26
CA LEU A 314 -8.81 9.84 -28.56
C LEU A 314 -9.76 11.03 -28.59
N GLU A 315 -10.53 11.24 -27.53
CA GLU A 315 -11.40 12.42 -27.37
C GLU A 315 -10.59 13.72 -27.45
N LEU A 316 -9.51 13.85 -26.66
CA LEU A 316 -8.69 15.05 -26.63
C LEU A 316 -8.03 15.32 -27.99
N LEU A 317 -7.61 14.28 -28.70
CA LEU A 317 -7.09 14.41 -30.07
C LEU A 317 -8.15 14.99 -31.01
N LEU A 318 -9.37 14.44 -31.00
CA LEU A 318 -10.46 14.92 -31.85
C LEU A 318 -10.86 16.35 -31.49
N ASN A 319 -10.88 16.71 -30.20
CA ASN A 319 -11.13 18.06 -29.75
C ASN A 319 -10.06 19.03 -30.25
N GLN A 320 -8.78 18.64 -30.20
CA GLN A 320 -7.68 19.46 -30.73
C GLN A 320 -7.84 19.69 -32.24
N VAL A 321 -8.11 18.62 -32.99
CA VAL A 321 -8.31 18.69 -34.45
C VAL A 321 -9.56 19.48 -34.83
N SER A 322 -10.58 19.53 -33.97
CA SER A 322 -11.78 20.35 -34.20
C SER A 322 -11.48 21.86 -34.25
N GLY A 323 -10.35 22.29 -33.67
CA GLY A 323 -9.84 23.65 -33.77
C GLY A 323 -9.27 24.01 -35.15
N PHE A 324 -9.07 23.03 -36.04
CA PHE A 324 -8.60 23.28 -37.40
C PHE A 324 -9.71 23.82 -38.30
N TYR A 325 -9.37 24.74 -39.20
CA TYR A 325 -10.37 25.47 -40.00
C TYR A 325 -11.09 24.61 -41.04
N ASP A 326 -10.49 23.51 -41.52
CA ASP A 326 -11.09 22.62 -42.51
C ASP A 326 -12.10 21.65 -41.88
N ARG A 327 -13.38 21.99 -42.02
CA ARG A 327 -14.51 21.19 -41.54
C ARG A 327 -14.67 19.85 -42.26
N ASN A 328 -14.26 19.75 -43.52
CA ASN A 328 -14.37 18.50 -44.27
C ASN A 328 -13.37 17.49 -43.72
N LEU A 329 -12.14 17.94 -43.46
CA LEU A 329 -11.11 17.13 -42.82
C LEU A 329 -11.51 16.66 -41.42
N PHE A 330 -12.08 17.55 -40.58
CA PHE A 330 -12.56 17.16 -39.26
C PHE A 330 -13.68 16.10 -39.33
N ASN A 331 -14.68 16.29 -40.21
CA ASN A 331 -15.76 15.32 -40.38
C ASN A 331 -15.27 13.95 -40.88
N GLU A 332 -14.26 13.95 -41.75
CA GLU A 332 -13.59 12.74 -42.22
C GLU A 332 -12.88 12.03 -41.06
N LEU A 333 -12.06 12.74 -40.30
CA LEU A 333 -11.32 12.18 -39.15
C LEU A 333 -12.27 11.66 -38.06
N ARG A 334 -13.36 12.36 -37.78
CA ARG A 334 -14.41 11.86 -36.87
C ARG A 334 -15.05 10.57 -37.38
N SER A 335 -15.39 10.50 -38.66
CA SER A 335 -15.97 9.30 -39.27
C SER A 335 -14.99 8.12 -39.24
N MET A 336 -13.71 8.40 -39.46
CA MET A 336 -12.63 7.43 -39.36
C MET A 336 -12.47 6.93 -37.93
N ALA A 337 -12.48 7.82 -36.93
CA ALA A 337 -12.40 7.44 -35.52
C ALA A 337 -13.52 6.47 -35.12
N ILE A 338 -14.76 6.75 -35.52
CA ILE A 338 -15.91 5.88 -35.26
C ILE A 338 -15.73 4.51 -35.96
N LYS A 339 -15.35 4.52 -37.24
CA LYS A 339 -15.18 3.29 -38.02
C LYS A 339 -14.10 2.38 -37.41
N GLU A 340 -12.94 2.95 -37.09
CA GLU A 340 -11.80 2.19 -36.60
C GLU A 340 -12.04 1.68 -35.17
N THR A 341 -12.63 2.49 -34.28
CA THR A 341 -12.98 2.03 -32.92
C THR A 341 -14.02 0.90 -32.94
N VAL A 342 -15.03 0.97 -33.82
CA VAL A 342 -16.01 -0.13 -34.01
C VAL A 342 -15.34 -1.40 -34.57
N LEU A 343 -14.42 -1.25 -35.53
CA LEU A 343 -13.69 -2.38 -36.12
C LEU A 343 -12.84 -3.12 -35.06
N HIS A 344 -12.24 -2.37 -34.14
CA HIS A 344 -11.41 -2.90 -33.06
C HIS A 344 -12.19 -3.29 -31.80
N HIS A 345 -13.54 -3.25 -31.82
CA HIS A 345 -14.41 -3.52 -30.67
C HIS A 345 -14.12 -2.63 -29.44
N LEU A 346 -13.66 -1.40 -29.66
CA LEU A 346 -13.31 -0.46 -28.60
C LEU A 346 -14.51 0.39 -28.16
N PRO A 347 -14.57 0.80 -26.88
CA PRO A 347 -15.54 1.79 -26.42
C PRO A 347 -15.47 3.10 -27.23
N LEU A 348 -16.61 3.64 -27.64
CA LEU A 348 -16.65 4.95 -28.30
C LEU A 348 -16.52 6.08 -27.26
N PRO A 349 -15.73 7.13 -27.51
CA PRO A 349 -15.76 8.33 -26.67
C PRO A 349 -17.05 9.11 -26.93
N MET A 350 -18.12 8.75 -26.21
CA MET A 350 -19.48 9.22 -26.49
C MET A 350 -19.64 10.75 -26.35
N ASP A 351 -18.92 11.40 -25.44
CA ASP A 351 -19.07 12.84 -25.20
C ASP A 351 -18.42 13.71 -26.29
N ALA A 352 -17.28 13.27 -26.85
CA ALA A 352 -16.53 13.97 -27.90
C ALA A 352 -17.20 13.94 -29.28
N LEU A 353 -18.05 12.94 -29.52
CA LEU A 353 -18.71 12.72 -30.81
C LEU A 353 -19.93 13.61 -31.02
N TYR A 354 -20.51 14.15 -29.93
CA TYR A 354 -21.76 14.91 -29.94
C TYR A 354 -21.66 16.35 -29.39
N HIS A 355 -20.62 16.71 -28.63
CA HIS A 355 -20.49 18.07 -28.09
C HIS A 355 -19.50 18.94 -28.89
N ARG A 356 -19.99 20.08 -29.42
CA ARG A 356 -19.13 21.23 -29.69
C ARG A 356 -18.55 21.70 -28.35
N GLY A 357 -17.25 22.01 -28.33
CA GLY A 357 -16.75 22.99 -27.38
C GLY A 357 -17.49 24.30 -27.60
N ASP A 358 -18.36 24.68 -26.67
CA ASP A 358 -18.90 26.03 -26.59
C ASP A 358 -17.85 26.92 -25.92
N MET A 359 -16.79 27.24 -26.67
CA MET A 359 -15.76 28.20 -26.22
C MET A 359 -16.15 29.65 -26.52
N SER A 360 -17.43 29.94 -26.79
CA SER A 360 -17.91 31.30 -27.04
C SER A 360 -18.48 32.03 -25.82
N GLN A 361 -18.50 31.43 -24.62
CA GLN A 361 -19.10 32.08 -23.42
C GLN A 361 -18.17 32.29 -22.22
N GLN A 362 -16.88 31.94 -22.28
CA GLN A 362 -15.94 32.19 -21.17
C GLN A 362 -15.09 33.46 -21.31
N ALA A 363 -15.31 34.28 -22.34
CA ALA A 363 -14.55 35.52 -22.55
C ALA A 363 -15.20 36.81 -22.00
N GLU A 364 -16.38 36.75 -21.36
CA GLU A 364 -17.08 37.95 -20.86
C GLU A 364 -17.23 38.04 -19.33
N MET A 365 -16.58 37.18 -18.55
CA MET A 365 -16.69 37.23 -17.09
C MET A 365 -15.35 37.25 -16.36
N GLU A 366 -14.42 38.09 -16.82
CA GLU A 366 -13.29 38.53 -15.98
C GLU A 366 -12.89 39.96 -16.38
N SER A 367 -13.65 40.93 -15.87
CA SER A 367 -13.17 42.32 -15.72
C SER A 367 -12.95 42.59 -14.23
N PRO A 368 -11.79 43.15 -13.84
CA PRO A 368 -11.39 43.28 -12.45
C PRO A 368 -12.01 44.52 -11.81
N LEU A 369 -12.73 44.33 -10.70
CA LEU A 369 -13.06 45.44 -9.79
C LEU A 369 -12.10 45.44 -8.60
N LEU A 370 -11.06 46.27 -8.79
CA LEU A 370 -10.33 46.93 -7.72
C LEU A 370 -11.26 47.86 -6.91
N MET A 371 -11.02 47.86 -5.60
CA MET A 371 -11.24 48.94 -4.61
C MET A 371 -12.67 49.40 -4.33
N GLU A 372 -13.13 49.16 -3.09
CA GLU A 372 -13.08 50.14 -1.99
C GLU A 372 -12.81 49.45 -0.65
#